data_AF-A0A9D2Q2B2-F1
#
_entry.id   AF-A0A9D2Q2B2-F1
#
_cell.length_a   1.000
_cell.length_b   1.000
_cell.length_c   1.000
_cell.angle_alpha   90.00
_cell.angle_beta   90.00
_cell.angle_gamma   90.00
#
_symmetry.space_group_name_H-M   'P 1'
#
loop_
_entity.id
_entity.type
_entity.pdbx_description
1 polymer ?
#
loop_
_entity_poly.entity_id
_entity_poly.type
_entity_poly.pdbx_seq_one_letter_code
_entity_poly.pdbx_strand_id
1 'polypeptide(L)'
;MNLEKPKSLAEEMGVKYIKKGDYYYPDLIPDDLPPEPPLGKFGKMKVSYLMEYKPVQHALMLSDGTLYQYLLEVDKEAEEMLERLIKQMAKEEGVTESMKSTDMLGWVGKMNNIKSR
;
A
#
# COMPACT_ATOMS: atom_id res chain seq x y z
N MET A 1 22.88 -39.40 34.93
CA MET A 1 22.91 -39.47 33.45
C MET A 1 21.92 -38.44 32.95
N ASN A 2 22.41 -37.29 32.46
CA ASN A 2 21.54 -36.25 31.91
C ASN A 2 21.09 -36.71 30.52
N LEU A 3 19.85 -37.18 30.42
CA LEU A 3 19.22 -37.47 29.13
C LEU A 3 18.71 -36.14 28.58
N GLU A 4 19.52 -35.49 27.75
CA GLU A 4 19.04 -34.38 26.92
C GLU A 4 17.96 -34.92 25.99
N LYS A 5 16.80 -34.25 25.95
CA LYS A 5 15.72 -34.63 25.05
C LYS A 5 16.20 -34.43 23.60
N PRO A 6 15.93 -35.37 22.69
CA PRO A 6 16.26 -35.20 21.29
C PRO A 6 15.51 -33.99 20.73
N LYS A 7 16.21 -33.16 19.96
CA LYS A 7 15.62 -32.04 19.24
C LYS A 7 14.66 -32.57 18.17
N SER A 8 13.59 -31.83 17.94
CA SER A 8 12.69 -32.07 16.82
C SER A 8 13.35 -31.64 15.51
N LEU A 9 12.92 -32.24 14.38
CA LEU A 9 13.39 -31.86 13.05
C LEU A 9 13.24 -30.36 12.76
N ALA A 10 12.18 -29.74 13.30
CA ALA A 10 11.95 -28.30 13.15
C ALA A 10 13.00 -27.45 13.87
N GLU A 11 13.43 -27.88 15.07
CA GLU A 11 14.51 -27.22 15.82
C GLU A 11 15.87 -27.40 15.14
N GLU A 12 16.10 -28.55 14.51
CA GLU A 12 17.31 -28.80 13.70
C GLU A 12 17.36 -27.92 12.45
N MET A 13 16.20 -27.70 11.82
CA MET A 13 16.05 -26.82 10.65
C MET A 13 15.96 -25.32 11.02
N GLY A 14 16.01 -24.96 12.31
CA GLY A 14 15.94 -23.57 12.76
C GLY A 14 14.59 -22.89 12.51
N VAL A 15 13.51 -23.66 12.37
CA VAL A 15 12.17 -23.13 12.12
C VAL A 15 11.69 -22.35 13.34
N LYS A 16 11.39 -21.06 13.15
CA LYS A 16 10.77 -20.23 14.17
C LYS A 16 9.27 -20.50 14.22
N TYR A 17 8.67 -20.36 15.40
CA TYR A 17 7.24 -20.56 15.59
C TYR A 17 6.61 -19.34 16.28
N ILE A 18 5.46 -18.90 15.78
CA ILE A 18 4.64 -17.84 16.34
C ILE A 18 3.42 -18.46 17.04
N LYS A 19 3.18 -18.07 18.30
CA LYS A 19 2.01 -18.53 19.07
C LYS A 19 0.78 -17.71 18.70
N LYS A 20 -0.32 -18.36 18.31
CA LYS A 20 -1.63 -17.74 18.06
C LYS A 20 -2.71 -18.55 18.76
N GLY A 21 -3.24 -18.01 19.87
CA GLY A 21 -4.14 -18.75 20.76
C GLY A 21 -3.40 -19.92 21.42
N ASP A 22 -3.96 -21.13 21.28
CA ASP A 22 -3.41 -22.35 21.86
C ASP A 22 -2.43 -23.09 20.93
N TYR A 23 -2.18 -22.56 19.73
CA TYR A 23 -1.37 -23.22 18.71
C TYR A 23 -0.10 -22.43 18.37
N TYR A 24 0.93 -23.16 17.94
CA TYR A 24 2.15 -22.62 17.37
C TYR A 24 2.15 -22.87 15.86
N TYR A 25 2.37 -21.81 15.08
CA TYR A 25 2.47 -21.85 13.63
C TYR A 25 3.91 -21.55 13.23
N PRO A 26 4.49 -22.24 12.23
CA PRO A 26 5.77 -21.86 11.66
C PRO A 26 5.73 -20.40 11.21
N ASP A 27 6.78 -19.64 11.53
CA ASP A 27 6.99 -18.33 10.94
C ASP A 27 7.49 -18.54 9.51
N LEU A 28 6.63 -18.21 8.55
CA LEU A 28 6.90 -18.39 7.13
C LEU A 28 7.40 -17.11 6.47
N ILE A 29 7.48 -16.00 7.22
CA ILE A 29 7.94 -14.71 6.70
C ILE A 29 9.47 -14.68 6.89
N PRO A 30 10.26 -14.61 5.81
CA PRO A 30 11.70 -14.46 5.92
C PRO A 30 12.03 -13.14 6.63
N ASP A 31 13.00 -13.16 7.56
CA ASP A 31 13.42 -11.95 8.29
C ASP A 31 14.00 -10.87 7.35
N ASP A 32 14.47 -11.27 6.17
CA ASP A 32 15.07 -10.44 5.12
C ASP A 32 14.08 -10.01 4.03
N LEU A 33 12.81 -10.42 4.11
CA LEU A 33 11.80 -9.99 3.16
C LEU A 33 11.45 -8.51 3.43
N PRO A 34 11.72 -7.58 2.49
CA PRO A 34 11.32 -6.19 2.68
C PRO A 34 9.80 -6.10 2.80
N PRO A 35 9.28 -5.27 3.72
CA PRO A 35 7.85 -5.07 3.83
C PRO A 35 7.32 -4.49 2.51
N GLU A 36 6.22 -5.06 2.03
CA GLU A 36 5.51 -4.53 0.88
C GLU A 36 5.02 -3.09 1.17
N PRO A 37 5.21 -2.13 0.24
CA PRO A 37 4.83 -0.74 0.46
C PRO A 37 3.30 -0.63 0.56
N PRO A 38 2.76 0.07 1.57
CA PRO A 38 1.32 0.07 1.80
C PRO A 38 0.55 0.66 0.61
N LEU A 39 -0.62 0.10 0.31
CA LEU A 39 -1.55 0.66 -0.68
C LEU A 39 -2.05 2.04 -0.25
N GLY A 40 -1.98 3.02 -1.15
CA GLY A 40 -2.59 4.33 -1.01
C GLY A 40 -4.10 4.32 -1.21
N LYS A 41 -4.67 5.53 -1.35
CA LYS A 41 -6.12 5.74 -1.43
C LYS A 41 -6.72 5.05 -2.66
N PHE A 42 -6.08 5.19 -3.82
CA PHE A 42 -6.62 4.70 -5.08
C PHE A 42 -6.46 3.18 -5.20
N GLY A 43 -5.38 2.61 -4.67
CA GLY A 43 -5.20 1.17 -4.54
C GLY A 43 -6.31 0.53 -3.71
N LYS A 44 -6.62 1.09 -2.52
CA LYS A 44 -7.72 0.60 -1.67
C LYS A 44 -9.09 0.72 -2.33
N MET A 45 -9.33 1.83 -3.05
CA MET A 45 -10.56 2.01 -3.81
C MET A 45 -10.67 0.97 -4.93
N LYS A 46 -9.56 0.67 -5.63
CA LYS A 46 -9.51 -0.34 -6.68
C LYS A 46 -9.77 -1.74 -6.15
N VAL A 47 -9.24 -2.08 -4.97
CA VAL A 47 -9.56 -3.34 -4.27
C VAL A 47 -11.06 -3.46 -4.03
N SER A 48 -11.67 -2.43 -3.44
CA SER A 48 -13.11 -2.41 -3.16
C SER A 48 -13.93 -2.60 -4.44
N TYR A 49 -13.56 -1.90 -5.52
CA TYR A 49 -14.19 -2.04 -6.82
C TYR A 49 -14.05 -3.46 -7.41
N LEU A 50 -12.86 -4.06 -7.32
CA LEU A 50 -12.62 -5.41 -7.82
C LEU A 50 -13.44 -6.45 -7.05
N MET A 51 -13.55 -6.32 -5.73
CA MET A 51 -14.36 -7.24 -4.92
C MET A 51 -15.85 -7.11 -5.22
N GLU A 52 -16.36 -5.89 -5.36
CA GLU A 52 -17.79 -5.63 -5.55
C GLU A 52 -18.27 -5.91 -6.99
N TYR A 53 -17.49 -5.48 -7.98
CA TYR A 53 -17.94 -5.48 -9.38
C TYR A 53 -17.22 -6.48 -10.28
N LYS A 54 -16.03 -6.97 -9.88
CA LYS A 54 -15.23 -7.91 -10.69
C LYS A 54 -14.62 -9.07 -9.87
N PRO A 55 -15.43 -9.80 -9.09
CA PRO A 55 -14.93 -10.81 -8.16
C PRO A 55 -14.13 -11.94 -8.83
N VAL A 56 -14.47 -12.32 -10.07
CA VAL A 56 -13.73 -13.34 -10.83
C VAL A 56 -12.32 -12.85 -11.17
N GLN A 57 -12.18 -11.59 -11.61
CA GLN A 57 -10.87 -11.00 -11.91
C GLN A 57 -10.02 -10.87 -10.65
N HIS A 58 -10.64 -10.46 -9.54
CA HIS A 58 -9.98 -10.40 -8.24
C HIS A 58 -9.44 -11.77 -7.81
N ALA A 59 -10.29 -12.81 -7.87
CA ALA A 59 -9.91 -14.17 -7.48
C ALA A 59 -8.79 -14.74 -8.38
N LEU A 60 -8.84 -14.45 -9.69
CA LEU A 60 -7.79 -14.86 -10.62
C LEU A 60 -6.45 -14.21 -10.28
N MET A 61 -6.41 -12.87 -10.15
CA MET A 61 -5.18 -12.14 -9.80
C MET A 61 -4.62 -12.54 -8.43
N LEU A 62 -5.50 -12.86 -7.47
CA LEU A 62 -5.10 -13.35 -6.16
C LEU A 62 -4.46 -14.74 -6.26
N SER A 63 -5.04 -15.62 -7.08
CA SER A 63 -4.51 -16.98 -7.30
C SER A 63 -3.18 -16.95 -8.05
N ASP A 64 -3.05 -16.03 -9.01
CA ASP A 64 -1.84 -15.86 -9.82
C ASP A 64 -0.75 -15.05 -9.08
N GLY A 65 -1.03 -14.54 -7.87
CA GLY A 65 -0.10 -13.74 -7.07
C GLY A 65 0.21 -12.35 -7.64
N THR A 66 -0.54 -11.88 -8.64
CA THR A 66 -0.29 -10.62 -9.36
C THR A 66 -1.07 -9.44 -8.80
N LEU A 67 -2.08 -9.70 -7.95
CA LEU A 67 -3.02 -8.69 -7.45
C LEU A 67 -2.32 -7.49 -6.81
N TYR A 68 -1.36 -7.74 -5.91
CA TYR A 68 -0.76 -6.68 -5.11
C TYR A 68 0.07 -5.70 -5.96
N GLN A 69 0.93 -6.24 -6.83
CA GLN A 69 1.73 -5.44 -7.76
C GLN A 69 0.85 -4.60 -8.69
N TYR A 70 -0.23 -5.19 -9.23
CA TYR A 70 -1.19 -4.46 -10.05
C TYR A 70 -1.84 -3.28 -9.31
N LEU A 71 -2.20 -3.47 -8.05
CA LEU A 71 -2.81 -2.41 -7.24
C LEU A 71 -1.84 -1.27 -6.94
N LEU A 72 -0.55 -1.56 -6.72
CA LEU A 72 0.48 -0.54 -6.54
C LEU A 72 0.67 0.31 -7.80
N GLU A 73 0.66 -0.33 -8.97
CA GLU A 73 0.78 0.36 -10.25
C GLU A 73 -0.41 1.29 -10.50
N VAL A 74 -1.63 0.80 -10.26
CA VAL A 74 -2.85 1.62 -10.38
C VAL A 74 -2.85 2.77 -9.39
N ASP A 75 -2.42 2.55 -8.16
CA ASP A 75 -2.35 3.59 -7.13
C ASP A 75 -1.37 4.70 -7.53
N LYS A 76 -0.18 4.32 -7.99
CA LYS A 76 0.83 5.25 -8.48
C LYS A 76 0.35 6.04 -9.70
N GLU A 77 -0.23 5.36 -10.68
CA GLU A 77 -0.73 6.01 -11.90
C GLU A 77 -1.84 7.02 -11.57
N ALA A 78 -2.75 6.66 -10.67
CA ALA A 78 -3.83 7.54 -10.23
C ALA A 78 -3.29 8.78 -9.48
N GLU A 79 -2.30 8.62 -8.60
CA GLU A 79 -1.66 9.73 -7.91
C GLU A 79 -0.94 10.66 -8.90
N GLU A 80 -0.19 10.10 -9.87
CA GLU A 80 0.48 10.90 -10.90
C GLU A 80 -0.50 11.64 -11.82
N MET A 81 -1.66 11.05 -12.11
CA MET A 81 -2.75 11.74 -12.82
C MET A 81 -3.32 12.88 -11.98
N LEU A 82 -3.59 12.65 -10.70
CA LEU A 82 -4.10 13.67 -9.78
C LEU A 82 -3.13 14.85 -9.67
N GLU A 83 -1.84 14.59 -9.48
CA GLU A 83 -0.83 15.64 -9.40
C GLU A 83 -0.78 16.50 -10.67
N ARG A 84 -0.86 15.86 -11.84
CA ARG A 84 -0.88 16.56 -13.13
C ARG A 84 -2.11 17.47 -13.26
N LEU A 85 -3.29 16.96 -12.89
CA LEU A 85 -4.54 17.73 -12.91
C LEU A 85 -4.46 18.93 -11.96
N ILE A 86 -3.98 18.72 -10.73
CA ILE A 86 -3.80 19.81 -9.76
C ILE A 86 -2.86 20.89 -10.31
N LYS A 87 -1.73 20.50 -10.94
CA LYS A 87 -0.79 21.45 -11.56
C LYS A 87 -1.41 22.22 -12.72
N GLN A 88 -2.24 21.56 -13.53
CA GLN A 88 -2.96 22.20 -14.63
C GLN A 88 -3.98 23.22 -14.10
N MET A 89 -4.82 22.83 -13.14
CA MET A 89 -5.79 23.73 -12.51
C MET A 89 -5.12 24.90 -11.80
N ALA A 90 -4.02 24.67 -11.08
CA ALA A 90 -3.25 25.72 -10.43
C ALA A 90 -2.73 26.74 -11.46
N LYS A 91 -2.26 26.28 -12.63
CA LYS A 91 -1.82 27.16 -13.71
C LYS A 91 -2.97 27.96 -14.31
N GLU A 92 -4.13 27.32 -14.54
CA GLU A 92 -5.32 27.96 -15.08
C GLU A 92 -5.89 29.04 -14.14
N GLU A 93 -5.88 28.79 -12.82
CA GLU A 93 -6.37 29.72 -11.80
C GLU A 93 -5.31 30.76 -11.36
N GLY A 94 -4.13 30.76 -11.98
CA GLY A 94 -3.04 31.70 -11.68
C GLY A 94 -2.42 31.50 -10.29
N VAL A 95 -2.50 30.30 -9.73
CA VAL A 95 -1.85 29.93 -8.46
C VAL A 95 -0.37 29.67 -8.72
N THR A 96 0.46 30.69 -8.51
CA THR A 96 1.91 30.62 -8.73
C THR A 96 2.68 30.44 -7.43
N GLU A 97 3.90 29.93 -7.53
CA GLU A 97 4.84 29.87 -6.39
C GLU A 97 5.21 31.25 -5.85
N SER A 98 5.23 32.28 -6.71
CA SER A 98 5.44 33.67 -6.26
C SER A 98 4.35 34.17 -5.30
N MET A 99 3.14 33.60 -5.37
CA MET A 99 2.05 33.93 -4.45
C MET A 99 2.37 33.51 -3.02
N LYS A 100 3.21 32.48 -2.79
CA LYS A 100 3.63 32.10 -1.44
C LYS A 100 4.36 33.23 -0.71
N SER A 101 5.11 34.06 -1.44
CA SER A 101 5.88 35.16 -0.86
C SER A 101 5.04 36.42 -0.62
N THR A 102 3.96 36.63 -1.39
CA THR A 102 3.12 37.83 -1.30
C THR A 102 1.82 37.61 -0.52
N ASP A 103 1.20 36.43 -0.65
CA ASP A 103 -0.03 36.04 0.04
C ASP A 103 -0.08 34.51 0.24
N MET A 104 0.62 34.05 1.28
CA MET A 104 0.71 32.63 1.64
C MET A 104 -0.66 32.02 1.98
N LEU A 105 -1.53 32.76 2.69
CA LEU A 105 -2.85 32.26 3.09
C LEU A 105 -3.79 32.12 1.88
N GLY A 106 -3.78 33.08 0.97
CA GLY A 106 -4.51 32.99 -0.28
C GLY A 106 -4.01 31.84 -1.15
N TRP A 107 -2.69 31.60 -1.20
CA TRP A 107 -2.12 30.45 -1.92
C TRP A 107 -2.63 29.12 -1.35
N VAL A 108 -2.56 28.93 -0.03
CA VAL A 108 -3.06 27.72 0.64
C VAL A 108 -4.57 27.54 0.39
N GLY A 109 -5.34 28.62 0.51
CA GLY A 109 -6.79 28.60 0.28
C GLY A 109 -7.14 28.16 -1.14
N LYS A 110 -6.49 28.74 -2.16
CA LYS A 110 -6.70 28.35 -3.57
C LYS A 110 -6.28 26.90 -3.82
N MET A 111 -5.12 26.49 -3.31
CA MET A 111 -4.64 25.12 -3.50
C MET A 111 -5.54 24.08 -2.83
N ASN A 112 -6.09 24.40 -1.66
CA ASN A 112 -7.06 23.55 -0.97
C ASN A 112 -8.39 23.49 -1.74
N ASN A 113 -8.85 24.61 -2.29
CA ASN A 113 -10.06 24.63 -3.11
C ASN A 113 -9.92 23.75 -4.36
N ILE A 114 -8.75 23.77 -5.02
CA ILE A 114 -8.47 22.90 -6.17
C ILE A 114 -8.52 21.43 -5.77
N LYS A 115 -7.94 21.05 -4.62
CA LYS A 115 -7.93 19.67 -4.12
C LYS A 115 -9.29 19.18 -3.59
N SER A 116 -10.18 20.09 -3.22
CA SER A 116 -11.46 19.78 -2.59
C SER A 116 -12.64 19.72 -3.58
N ARG A 117 -12.44 20.13 -4.83
CA ARG A 117 -13.43 19.97 -5.91
C ARG A 117 -13.41 18.55 -6.44
#